data_AF-A0AAQ4F948-F1
#
_entry.id   AF-A0AAQ4F948-F1
#
_cell.length_a   1.000
_cell.length_b   1.000
_cell.length_c   1.000
_cell.angle_alpha   90.00
_cell.angle_beta   90.00
_cell.angle_gamma   90.00
#
_symmetry.space_group_name_H-M   'P 1'
#
loop_
_entity.id
_entity.type
_entity.pdbx_description
1 polymer ?
#
loop_
_entity_poly.entity_id
_entity_poly.type
_entity_poly.pdbx_seq_one_letter_code
_entity_poly.pdbx_strand_id
1 'polypeptide(L)'
;MLEDPAAKDESKLKAVQELSEELETIVTSVHYPTFLDHAMRVFLRILQEGKPQFIAEHNMQQLRKLILEIIHRIPTNDHLRPYVKQVLSLMFELLKVENEENVLVCLRIIIELHKQFRPQFNPEIQQFLEFVKTIYRELPNHLNAIFEPRPPLKFKDLSELNLEAVLQETFTLTNVQLEKKGPDGSCASYNVIPRAVLSLKVLAELPIIVVLMYQLYKQSVHDDVAEFIPLILNTITLQPMPQH
;
A
#
# COMPACT_ATOMS: atom_id res chain seq x y z
N MET A 1 -23.10 -0.15 -9.47
CA MET A 1 -22.87 -0.88 -8.19
C MET A 1 -21.65 -0.32 -7.45
N LEU A 2 -20.47 -0.23 -8.06
CA LEU A 2 -19.28 0.33 -7.38
C LEU A 2 -19.43 1.82 -7.03
N GLU A 3 -20.13 2.58 -7.88
CA GLU A 3 -20.42 4.01 -7.66
C GLU A 3 -21.58 4.27 -6.69
N ASP A 4 -22.32 3.23 -6.28
CA ASP A 4 -23.47 3.39 -5.38
C ASP A 4 -22.98 3.49 -3.92
N PRO A 5 -23.15 4.64 -3.25
CA PRO A 5 -22.74 4.79 -1.86
C PRO A 5 -23.55 3.90 -0.90
N ALA A 6 -24.77 3.49 -1.27
CA ALA A 6 -25.62 2.63 -0.45
C ALA A 6 -25.30 1.13 -0.62
N ALA A 7 -24.54 0.75 -1.65
CA ALA A 7 -24.17 -0.64 -1.87
C ALA A 7 -23.19 -1.14 -0.79
N LYS A 8 -23.46 -2.35 -0.26
CA LYS A 8 -22.63 -3.00 0.75
C LYS A 8 -21.23 -3.32 0.20
N ASP A 9 -20.21 -3.20 1.06
CA ASP A 9 -18.82 -3.46 0.71
C ASP A 9 -18.59 -4.88 0.18
N GLU A 10 -19.30 -5.88 0.72
CA GLU A 10 -19.28 -7.26 0.24
C GLU A 10 -19.73 -7.37 -1.22
N SER A 11 -20.82 -6.68 -1.59
CA SER A 11 -21.34 -6.67 -2.95
C SER A 11 -20.39 -5.95 -3.91
N LYS A 12 -19.76 -4.86 -3.45
CA LYS A 12 -18.73 -4.14 -4.21
C LYS A 12 -17.50 -5.03 -4.44
N LEU A 13 -17.02 -5.71 -3.39
CA LEU A 13 -15.90 -6.63 -3.47
C LEU A 13 -16.18 -7.75 -4.48
N LYS A 14 -17.33 -8.39 -4.38
CA LYS A 14 -17.73 -9.46 -5.32
C LYS A 14 -17.72 -8.98 -6.77
N ALA A 15 -18.24 -7.77 -7.03
CA ALA A 15 -18.23 -7.18 -8.36
C ALA A 15 -16.81 -6.99 -8.93
N VAL A 16 -15.88 -6.53 -8.09
CA VAL A 16 -14.49 -6.32 -8.51
C VAL A 16 -13.76 -7.66 -8.67
N GLN A 17 -14.12 -8.69 -7.90
CA GLN A 17 -13.61 -10.05 -8.07
C GLN A 17 -14.00 -10.62 -9.43
N GLU A 18 -15.29 -10.58 -9.79
CA GLU A 18 -15.80 -11.00 -11.10
C GLU A 18 -15.07 -10.22 -12.22
N LEU A 19 -14.94 -8.90 -12.07
CA LEU A 19 -14.20 -8.07 -13.03
C LEU A 19 -12.72 -8.44 -13.14
N SER A 20 -12.08 -8.80 -12.01
CA SER A 20 -10.68 -9.18 -11.94
C SER A 20 -10.39 -10.47 -12.69
N GLU A 21 -11.32 -11.42 -12.66
CA GLU A 21 -11.26 -12.70 -13.36
C GLU A 21 -11.40 -12.53 -14.88
N GLU A 22 -12.27 -11.63 -15.31
CA GLU A 22 -12.51 -11.36 -16.74
C GLU A 22 -11.52 -10.38 -17.37
N LEU A 23 -10.60 -9.79 -16.60
CA LEU A 23 -9.74 -8.69 -17.04
C LEU A 23 -8.97 -9.02 -18.34
N GLU A 24 -8.42 -10.23 -18.45
CA GLU A 24 -7.65 -10.65 -19.64
C GLU A 24 -8.52 -10.67 -20.91
N THR A 25 -9.79 -11.05 -20.79
CA THR A 25 -10.74 -11.02 -21.91
C THR A 25 -11.13 -9.58 -22.23
N ILE A 26 -11.33 -8.75 -21.21
CA ILE A 26 -11.71 -7.34 -21.38
C ILE A 26 -10.61 -6.55 -22.11
N VAL A 27 -9.33 -6.75 -21.76
CA VAL A 27 -8.22 -5.99 -22.37
C VAL A 27 -7.97 -6.31 -23.85
N THR A 28 -8.44 -7.47 -24.32
CA THR A 28 -8.38 -7.85 -25.74
C THR A 28 -9.61 -7.42 -26.54
N SER A 29 -10.66 -6.95 -25.86
CA SER A 29 -11.91 -6.52 -26.47
C SER A 29 -11.78 -5.16 -27.16
N VAL A 30 -12.56 -4.97 -28.23
CA VAL A 30 -12.72 -3.67 -28.91
C VAL A 30 -13.28 -2.57 -28.00
N HIS A 31 -13.97 -2.97 -26.91
CA HIS A 31 -14.54 -2.05 -25.93
C HIS A 31 -13.57 -1.66 -24.81
N TYR A 32 -12.34 -2.18 -24.82
CA TYR A 32 -11.32 -1.90 -23.80
C TYR A 32 -11.13 -0.40 -23.50
N PRO A 33 -11.04 0.52 -24.48
CA PRO A 33 -10.83 1.93 -24.17
C PRO A 33 -11.98 2.56 -23.37
N THR A 34 -13.22 2.15 -23.66
CA THR A 34 -14.41 2.63 -22.93
C THR A 34 -14.46 2.04 -21.53
N PHE A 35 -14.14 0.75 -21.40
CA PHE A 35 -13.99 0.11 -20.10
C PHE A 35 -12.92 0.82 -19.25
N LEU A 36 -11.75 1.09 -19.84
CA LEU A 36 -10.62 1.69 -19.15
C LEU A 36 -10.95 3.09 -18.61
N ASP A 37 -11.61 3.95 -19.40
CA ASP A 37 -12.04 5.28 -18.95
C ASP A 37 -12.96 5.20 -17.72
N HIS A 38 -13.96 4.32 -17.78
CA HIS A 38 -14.88 4.13 -16.67
C HIS A 38 -14.18 3.52 -15.45
N ALA A 39 -13.38 2.47 -15.65
CA ALA A 39 -12.64 1.80 -14.59
C ALA A 39 -11.68 2.74 -13.87
N MET A 40 -10.87 3.53 -14.60
CA MET A 40 -9.96 4.51 -14.00
C MET A 40 -10.71 5.55 -13.16
N ARG A 41 -11.83 6.09 -13.67
CA ARG A 41 -12.63 7.05 -12.91
C ARG A 41 -13.13 6.46 -11.58
N VAL A 42 -13.69 5.25 -11.62
CA VAL A 42 -14.27 4.60 -10.44
C VAL A 42 -13.18 4.17 -9.46
N PHE A 43 -12.12 3.51 -9.94
CA PHE A 43 -11.05 3.00 -9.11
C PHE A 43 -10.29 4.10 -8.38
N LEU A 44 -9.89 5.15 -9.10
CA LEU A 44 -9.16 6.27 -8.50
C LEU A 44 -10.03 6.99 -7.48
N ARG A 45 -11.32 7.15 -7.74
CA ARG A 45 -12.26 7.73 -6.78
C ARG A 45 -12.38 6.91 -5.49
N ILE A 46 -12.57 5.58 -5.59
CA ILE A 46 -12.67 4.70 -4.42
C ILE A 46 -11.38 4.77 -3.59
N LEU A 47 -10.22 4.75 -4.24
CA LEU A 47 -8.93 4.83 -3.58
C LEU A 47 -8.70 6.20 -2.93
N GLN A 48 -9.11 7.30 -3.58
CA GLN A 48 -8.90 8.66 -3.09
C GLN A 48 -9.88 9.08 -1.99
N GLU A 49 -11.17 8.76 -2.13
CA GLU A 49 -12.22 9.17 -1.18
C GLU A 49 -12.38 8.18 0.00
N GLY A 50 -12.00 6.92 -0.20
CA GLY A 50 -12.12 5.87 0.81
C GLY A 50 -11.08 5.99 1.92
N LYS A 51 -11.45 5.57 3.14
CA LYS A 51 -10.53 5.53 4.28
C LYS A 51 -9.63 4.28 4.23
N PRO A 52 -8.33 4.38 4.52
CA PRO A 52 -7.46 3.23 4.70
C PRO A 52 -8.03 2.24 5.71
N GLN A 53 -7.90 0.96 5.42
CA GLN A 53 -8.37 -0.13 6.25
C GLN A 53 -7.17 -0.95 6.71
N PHE A 54 -7.18 -1.41 7.96
CA PHE A 54 -6.02 -2.09 8.54
C PHE A 54 -6.35 -3.48 9.10
N ILE A 55 -7.58 -3.96 8.92
CA ILE A 55 -7.98 -5.32 9.27
C ILE A 55 -8.10 -6.11 7.97
N ALA A 56 -7.30 -7.17 7.82
CA ALA A 56 -7.17 -7.93 6.57
C ALA A 56 -8.49 -8.55 6.10
N GLU A 57 -9.33 -8.95 7.04
CA GLU A 57 -10.62 -9.58 6.79
C GLU A 57 -11.73 -8.58 6.42
N HIS A 58 -11.48 -7.26 6.50
CA HIS A 58 -12.48 -6.28 6.08
C HIS A 58 -12.65 -6.27 4.57
N ASN A 59 -13.89 -6.41 4.10
CA ASN A 59 -14.22 -6.38 2.67
C ASN A 59 -13.68 -5.13 1.96
N MET A 60 -13.73 -3.97 2.62
CA MET A 60 -13.19 -2.73 2.07
C MET A 60 -11.66 -2.77 1.92
N GLN A 61 -10.93 -3.44 2.82
CA GLN A 61 -9.48 -3.64 2.66
C GLN A 61 -9.19 -4.50 1.43
N GLN A 62 -9.88 -5.63 1.33
CA GLN A 62 -9.74 -6.55 0.20
C GLN A 62 -10.10 -5.88 -1.14
N LEU A 63 -11.15 -5.06 -1.15
CA LEU A 63 -11.57 -4.28 -2.31
C LEU A 63 -10.48 -3.28 -2.75
N ARG A 64 -9.93 -2.50 -1.82
CA ARG A 64 -8.87 -1.52 -2.10
C ARG A 64 -7.63 -2.19 -2.69
N LYS A 65 -7.18 -3.29 -2.07
CA LYS A 65 -6.05 -4.07 -2.56
C LYS A 65 -6.29 -4.62 -3.96
N LEU A 66 -7.46 -5.23 -4.18
CA LEU A 66 -7.82 -5.81 -5.47
C LEU A 66 -7.90 -4.76 -6.59
N ILE A 67 -8.40 -3.55 -6.29
CA ILE A 67 -8.38 -2.44 -7.24
C ILE A 67 -6.94 -2.07 -7.63
N LEU A 68 -6.02 -1.97 -6.66
CA LEU A 68 -4.60 -1.70 -6.94
C LEU A 68 -3.99 -2.82 -7.79
N GLU A 69 -4.28 -4.08 -7.48
CA GLU A 69 -3.82 -5.23 -8.25
C GLU A 69 -4.37 -5.23 -9.69
N ILE A 70 -5.63 -4.84 -9.89
CA ILE A 70 -6.20 -4.65 -11.22
C ILE A 70 -5.46 -3.52 -11.95
N ILE A 71 -5.26 -2.35 -11.34
CA ILE A 71 -4.51 -1.24 -11.95
C ILE A 71 -3.12 -1.70 -12.38
N HIS A 72 -2.42 -2.48 -11.55
CA HIS A 72 -1.10 -3.03 -11.87
C HIS A 72 -1.11 -4.02 -13.04
N ARG A 73 -2.21 -4.76 -13.25
CA ARG A 73 -2.37 -5.71 -14.36
C ARG A 73 -2.83 -5.07 -15.67
N ILE A 74 -3.26 -3.81 -15.67
CA ILE A 74 -3.69 -3.13 -16.91
C ILE A 74 -2.49 -2.98 -17.85
N PRO A 75 -2.61 -3.34 -19.15
CA PRO A 75 -1.52 -3.21 -20.10
C PRO A 75 -1.03 -1.76 -20.22
N THR A 76 0.29 -1.58 -20.23
CA THR A 76 0.98 -0.28 -20.38
C THR A 76 1.00 0.19 -21.84
N ASN A 77 -0.18 0.28 -22.45
CA ASN A 77 -0.40 0.72 -23.83
C ASN A 77 -0.78 2.21 -23.92
N ASP A 78 -0.97 2.71 -25.14
CA ASP A 78 -1.30 4.13 -25.37
C ASP A 78 -2.67 4.54 -24.81
N HIS A 79 -3.59 3.60 -24.61
CA HIS A 79 -4.87 3.88 -23.95
C HIS A 79 -4.69 4.21 -22.47
N LEU A 80 -3.68 3.65 -21.80
CA LEU A 80 -3.38 3.96 -20.39
C LEU A 80 -2.68 5.32 -20.21
N ARG A 81 -1.90 5.76 -21.22
CA ARG A 81 -1.07 6.97 -21.18
C ARG A 81 -1.76 8.22 -20.60
N PRO A 82 -3.03 8.54 -20.93
CA PRO A 82 -3.72 9.71 -20.37
C PRO A 82 -3.91 9.67 -18.84
N TYR A 83 -3.97 8.48 -18.26
CA TYR A 83 -4.24 8.29 -16.83
C TYR A 83 -2.96 8.20 -15.98
N VAL A 84 -1.79 7.97 -16.60
CA VAL A 84 -0.51 7.71 -15.91
C VAL A 84 -0.19 8.76 -14.87
N LYS A 85 -0.34 10.06 -15.20
CA LYS A 85 -0.06 11.15 -14.26
C LYS A 85 -0.97 11.07 -13.02
N GLN A 86 -2.26 10.83 -13.22
CA GLN A 86 -3.22 10.76 -12.12
C GLN A 86 -2.99 9.53 -11.25
N VAL A 87 -2.70 8.38 -11.87
CA VAL A 87 -2.38 7.14 -11.16
C VAL A 87 -1.13 7.35 -10.31
N LEU A 88 -0.04 7.88 -10.87
CA LEU A 88 1.21 8.10 -10.14
C LEU A 88 1.04 9.06 -8.95
N SER A 89 0.36 10.19 -9.16
CA SER A 89 0.07 11.15 -8.10
C SER A 89 -0.70 10.49 -6.95
N LEU A 90 -1.75 9.71 -7.27
CA LEU A 90 -2.48 8.96 -6.24
C LEU A 90 -1.60 7.91 -5.55
N MET A 91 -0.78 7.16 -6.28
CA MET A 91 0.09 6.15 -5.67
C MET A 91 1.03 6.80 -4.63
N PHE A 92 1.63 7.96 -4.94
CA PHE A 92 2.50 8.68 -4.00
C PHE A 92 1.77 9.14 -2.74
N GLU A 93 0.52 9.59 -2.84
CA GLU A 93 -0.30 9.93 -1.67
C GLU A 93 -0.64 8.69 -0.84
N LEU A 94 -1.00 7.58 -1.48
CA LEU A 94 -1.34 6.34 -0.78
C LEU A 94 -0.16 5.79 0.03
N LEU A 95 1.10 5.98 -0.40
CA LEU A 95 2.28 5.54 0.37
C LEU A 95 2.29 6.05 1.81
N LYS A 96 1.72 7.24 2.05
CA LYS A 96 1.76 7.93 3.35
C LYS A 96 0.69 7.42 4.32
N VAL A 97 -0.43 6.90 3.82
CA VAL A 97 -1.65 6.66 4.61
C VAL A 97 -2.12 5.20 4.61
N GLU A 98 -1.71 4.42 3.62
CA GLU A 98 -2.15 3.03 3.46
C GLU A 98 -1.39 2.03 4.34
N ASN A 99 -1.95 0.82 4.43
CA ASN A 99 -1.30 -0.31 5.08
C ASN A 99 -0.22 -0.95 4.19
N GLU A 100 0.59 -1.82 4.80
CA GLU A 100 1.67 -2.57 4.16
C GLU A 100 1.25 -3.24 2.84
N GLU A 101 0.14 -3.98 2.82
CA GLU A 101 -0.23 -4.78 1.65
C GLU A 101 -0.58 -3.91 0.44
N ASN A 102 -1.33 -2.83 0.66
CA ASN A 102 -1.73 -1.91 -0.40
C ASN A 102 -0.51 -1.17 -0.96
N VAL A 103 0.37 -0.69 -0.08
CA VAL A 103 1.57 0.06 -0.49
C VAL A 103 2.55 -0.79 -1.29
N LEU A 104 2.71 -2.08 -0.97
CA LEU A 104 3.55 -2.97 -1.77
C LEU A 104 3.05 -3.06 -3.23
N VAL A 105 1.75 -2.99 -3.47
CA VAL A 105 1.20 -2.92 -4.83
C VAL A 105 1.40 -1.53 -5.44
N CYS A 106 1.20 -0.45 -4.68
CA CYS A 106 1.47 0.92 -5.13
C CYS A 106 2.93 1.08 -5.62
N LEU A 107 3.91 0.54 -4.90
CA LEU A 107 5.32 0.59 -5.28
C LEU A 107 5.57 -0.11 -6.63
N ARG A 108 4.93 -1.26 -6.88
CA ARG A 108 5.03 -1.96 -8.16
C ARG A 108 4.43 -1.16 -9.31
N ILE A 109 3.26 -0.53 -9.08
CA ILE A 109 2.63 0.38 -10.05
C ILE A 109 3.57 1.54 -10.38
N ILE A 110 4.15 2.19 -9.36
CA ILE A 110 5.10 3.29 -9.53
C ILE A 110 6.29 2.84 -10.41
N ILE A 111 6.91 1.71 -10.08
CA ILE A 111 8.04 1.17 -10.84
C ILE A 111 7.66 0.94 -12.31
N GLU A 112 6.57 0.22 -12.55
CA GLU A 112 6.18 -0.19 -13.90
C GLU A 112 5.83 1.03 -14.77
N LEU A 113 5.03 1.97 -14.25
CA LEU A 113 4.65 3.16 -15.01
C LEU A 113 5.85 4.07 -15.31
N HIS A 114 6.79 4.23 -14.37
CA HIS A 114 8.01 5.01 -14.62
C HIS A 114 8.94 4.34 -15.63
N LYS A 115 9.07 3.01 -15.59
CA LYS A 115 9.87 2.26 -16.58
C LYS A 115 9.31 2.36 -17.98
N GLN A 116 7.99 2.19 -18.13
CA GLN A 116 7.34 2.12 -19.45
C GLN A 116 7.15 3.50 -20.07
N PHE A 117 6.63 4.46 -19.30
CA PHE A 117 6.24 5.77 -19.84
C PHE A 117 7.30 6.84 -19.69
N ARG A 118 8.29 6.66 -18.79
CA ARG A 118 9.34 7.64 -18.47
C ARG A 118 8.78 9.07 -18.37
N PRO A 119 7.84 9.32 -17.44
CA PRO A 119 7.20 10.62 -17.32
C PRO A 119 8.26 11.70 -17.03
N GLN A 120 7.95 12.95 -17.36
CA GLN A 120 8.85 14.06 -17.01
C GLN A 120 8.97 14.22 -15.50
N PHE A 121 10.11 14.74 -15.07
CA PHE A 121 10.33 15.09 -13.68
C PHE A 121 9.23 16.05 -13.18
N ASN A 122 8.82 15.86 -11.92
CA ASN A 122 7.86 16.70 -11.25
C ASN A 122 8.18 16.77 -9.74
N PRO A 123 7.66 17.77 -9.00
CA PRO A 123 7.97 17.95 -7.59
C PRO A 123 7.52 16.80 -6.66
N GLU A 124 6.55 15.97 -7.06
CA GLU A 124 6.11 14.83 -6.25
C GLU A 124 7.23 13.80 -6.08
N ILE A 125 8.15 13.70 -7.05
CA ILE A 125 9.34 12.84 -6.96
C ILE A 125 10.28 13.30 -5.83
N GLN A 126 10.51 14.61 -5.69
CA GLN A 126 11.31 15.13 -4.58
C GLN A 126 10.63 14.90 -3.24
N GLN A 127 9.31 15.12 -3.15
CA GLN A 127 8.54 14.84 -1.95
C GLN A 127 8.60 13.35 -1.56
N PHE A 128 8.54 12.46 -2.55
CA PHE A 128 8.73 11.03 -2.33
C PHE A 128 10.13 10.74 -1.76
N LEU A 129 11.20 11.31 -2.31
CA LEU A 129 12.56 11.08 -1.79
C LEU A 129 12.72 11.59 -0.35
N GLU A 130 12.16 12.74 -0.01
CA GLU A 130 12.16 13.25 1.38
C GLU A 130 11.32 12.35 2.31
N PHE A 131 10.18 11.87 1.84
CA PHE A 131 9.36 10.90 2.57
C PHE A 131 10.14 9.61 2.86
N VAL A 132 10.86 9.07 1.88
CA VAL A 132 11.70 7.89 2.07
C VAL A 132 12.84 8.19 3.05
N LYS A 133 13.54 9.34 2.94
CA LYS A 133 14.55 9.76 3.92
C LYS A 133 13.99 9.79 5.34
N THR A 134 12.76 10.27 5.52
CA THR A 134 12.07 10.32 6.82
C THR A 134 11.85 8.91 7.40
N ILE A 135 11.36 7.95 6.61
CA ILE A 135 11.19 6.55 7.07
C ILE A 135 12.51 5.98 7.60
N TYR A 136 13.61 6.17 6.87
CA TYR A 136 14.91 5.65 7.28
C TYR A 136 15.48 6.36 8.52
N ARG A 137 15.25 7.68 8.66
CA ARG A 137 15.65 8.45 9.86
C ARG A 137 14.89 8.02 11.11
N GLU A 138 13.62 7.65 10.97
CA GLU A 138 12.76 7.24 12.09
C GLU A 138 12.90 5.76 12.45
N LEU A 139 13.42 4.91 11.56
CA LEU A 139 13.56 3.47 11.83
C LEU A 139 14.30 3.15 13.14
N PRO A 140 15.45 3.78 13.49
CA PRO A 140 16.16 3.51 14.74
C PRO A 140 15.28 3.69 15.99
N ASN A 141 14.32 4.63 15.95
CA ASN A 141 13.42 4.92 17.07
C ASN A 141 12.43 3.78 17.35
N HIS A 142 12.20 2.90 16.37
CA HIS A 142 11.22 1.82 16.44
C HIS A 142 11.85 0.43 16.65
N LEU A 143 13.18 0.30 16.58
CA LEU A 143 13.85 -1.02 16.57
C LEU A 143 13.46 -1.91 17.75
N ASN A 144 13.46 -1.38 18.97
CA ASN A 144 13.13 -2.20 20.15
C ASN A 144 11.71 -2.75 20.04
N ALA A 145 10.73 -1.92 19.67
CA ALA A 145 9.33 -2.32 19.55
C ALA A 145 9.07 -3.27 18.36
N ILE A 146 9.93 -3.26 17.35
CA ILE A 146 9.91 -4.21 16.23
C ILE A 146 10.33 -5.62 16.68
N PHE A 147 11.37 -5.72 17.50
CA PHE A 147 11.98 -7.01 17.88
C PHE A 147 11.51 -7.57 19.22
N GLU A 148 10.90 -6.76 20.08
CA GLU A 148 10.37 -7.21 21.36
C GLU A 148 9.16 -8.15 21.17
N PRO A 149 9.19 -9.34 21.80
CA PRO A 149 8.04 -10.24 21.80
C PRO A 149 6.83 -9.58 22.45
N ARG A 150 5.69 -9.61 21.77
CA ARG A 150 4.46 -9.02 22.28
C ARG A 150 3.45 -10.04 22.74
N PRO A 151 2.73 -9.76 23.85
CA PRO A 151 1.67 -10.65 24.29
C PRO A 151 0.54 -10.70 23.25
N PRO A 152 -0.17 -11.83 23.15
CA PRO A 152 -1.33 -11.94 22.27
C PRO A 152 -2.38 -10.90 22.64
N LEU A 153 -2.85 -10.14 21.65
CA LEU A 153 -3.90 -9.15 21.84
C LEU A 153 -5.27 -9.85 21.91
N LYS A 154 -5.96 -9.67 23.03
CA LYS A 154 -7.28 -10.26 23.30
C LYS A 154 -8.29 -9.19 23.69
N PHE A 155 -9.45 -9.22 23.06
CA PHE A 155 -10.53 -8.27 23.31
C PHE A 155 -11.88 -8.99 23.35
N LYS A 156 -12.88 -8.43 24.05
CA LYS A 156 -14.21 -9.06 24.10
C LYS A 156 -14.93 -8.98 22.75
N ASP A 157 -14.80 -7.83 22.11
CA ASP A 157 -15.42 -7.53 20.81
C ASP A 157 -14.51 -6.60 19.99
N LEU A 158 -14.70 -6.60 18.68
CA LEU A 158 -13.95 -5.75 17.75
C LEU A 158 -14.20 -4.26 18.00
N SER A 159 -15.37 -3.89 18.55
CA SER A 159 -15.69 -2.50 18.90
C SER A 159 -14.87 -1.94 20.08
N GLU A 160 -14.31 -2.81 20.93
CA GLU A 160 -13.42 -2.40 22.03
C GLU A 160 -11.97 -2.19 21.56
N LEU A 161 -11.64 -2.56 20.33
CA LEU A 161 -10.32 -2.40 19.75
C LEU A 161 -10.05 -0.92 19.48
N ASN A 162 -9.15 -0.31 20.27
CA ASN A 162 -8.55 0.97 19.89
C ASN A 162 -7.51 0.73 18.77
N LEU A 163 -8.00 0.69 17.53
CA LEU A 163 -7.18 0.38 16.36
C LEU A 163 -6.02 1.36 16.19
N GLU A 164 -6.21 2.65 16.49
CA GLU A 164 -5.16 3.64 16.35
C GLU A 164 -3.98 3.38 17.29
N ALA A 165 -4.26 3.07 18.56
CA ALA A 165 -3.23 2.72 19.52
C ALA A 165 -2.49 1.43 19.13
N VAL A 166 -3.23 0.42 18.66
CA VAL A 166 -2.61 -0.83 18.18
C VAL A 166 -1.72 -0.56 16.96
N LEU A 167 -2.15 0.29 16.02
CA LEU A 167 -1.39 0.60 14.81
C LEU A 167 -0.09 1.36 15.07
N GLN A 168 -0.02 2.18 16.13
CA GLN A 168 1.21 2.89 16.51
C GLN A 168 2.35 1.93 16.89
N GLU A 169 1.99 0.76 17.40
CA GLU A 169 2.96 -0.24 17.82
C GLU A 169 3.06 -1.39 16.81
N THR A 170 2.18 -1.50 15.82
CA THR A 170 2.16 -2.64 14.88
C THR A 170 3.18 -2.44 13.75
N PHE A 171 4.21 -3.29 13.70
CA PHE A 171 5.26 -3.28 12.65
C PHE A 171 5.20 -4.51 11.72
N THR A 172 4.45 -5.54 12.11
CA THR A 172 4.22 -6.78 11.36
C THR A 172 2.76 -7.18 11.47
N LEU A 173 2.31 -8.10 10.60
CA LEU A 173 0.95 -8.64 10.67
C LEU A 173 0.67 -9.21 12.06
N THR A 174 -0.26 -8.59 12.79
CA THR A 174 -0.51 -8.91 14.20
C THR A 174 -1.90 -9.52 14.35
N ASN A 175 -1.95 -10.72 14.93
CA ASN A 175 -3.21 -11.42 15.18
C ASN A 175 -3.89 -10.87 16.44
N VAL A 176 -5.18 -10.59 16.32
CA VAL A 176 -6.06 -10.14 17.39
C VAL A 176 -7.15 -11.20 17.60
N GLN A 177 -7.28 -11.70 18.82
CA GLN A 177 -8.26 -12.73 19.17
C GLN A 177 -9.44 -12.13 19.93
N LEU A 178 -10.66 -12.48 19.53
CA LEU A 178 -11.88 -12.11 20.25
C LEU A 178 -12.23 -13.17 21.28
N GLU A 179 -12.53 -12.79 22.52
CA GLU A 179 -12.88 -13.73 23.59
C GLU A 179 -14.23 -14.40 23.37
N LYS A 180 -15.11 -13.80 22.56
CA LYS A 180 -16.41 -14.36 22.22
C LYS A 180 -16.23 -15.65 21.41
N LYS A 181 -16.65 -16.77 22.00
CA LYS A 181 -16.65 -18.08 21.35
C LYS A 181 -17.81 -18.19 20.36
N GLY A 182 -17.51 -18.66 19.16
CA GLY A 182 -18.50 -19.05 18.17
C GLY A 182 -19.24 -20.33 18.57
N PRO A 183 -20.22 -20.77 17.75
CA PRO A 183 -21.00 -21.99 17.97
C PRO A 183 -20.13 -23.24 18.14
N ASP A 184 -18.98 -23.27 17.46
CA ASP A 184 -18.03 -24.39 17.43
C ASP A 184 -16.97 -24.32 18.55
N GLY A 185 -17.09 -23.37 19.48
CA GLY A 185 -16.16 -23.17 20.59
C GLY A 185 -14.85 -22.45 20.24
N SER A 186 -14.64 -22.10 18.97
CA SER A 186 -13.50 -21.31 18.50
C SER A 186 -13.67 -19.81 18.77
N CYS A 187 -12.57 -19.12 19.08
CA CYS A 187 -12.53 -17.66 19.09
C CYS A 187 -12.37 -17.13 17.67
N ALA A 188 -13.12 -16.08 17.31
CA ALA A 188 -12.83 -15.33 16.10
C ALA A 188 -11.46 -14.65 16.21
N SER A 189 -10.71 -14.60 15.13
CA SER A 189 -9.42 -13.91 15.06
C SER A 189 -9.35 -13.03 13.82
N TYR A 190 -8.72 -11.87 13.96
CA TYR A 190 -8.53 -10.89 12.90
C TYR A 190 -7.05 -10.54 12.79
N ASN A 191 -6.60 -10.13 11.61
CA ASN A 191 -5.22 -9.74 11.38
C ASN A 191 -5.12 -8.24 11.14
N VAL A 192 -4.42 -7.55 12.03
CA VAL A 192 -4.10 -6.12 11.90
C VAL A 192 -2.84 -5.99 11.07
N ILE A 193 -2.97 -5.27 9.95
CA ILE A 193 -1.89 -4.98 9.01
C ILE A 193 -1.20 -3.68 9.47
N PRO A 194 0.14 -3.63 9.56
CA PRO A 194 0.85 -2.42 9.95
C PRO A 194 0.63 -1.27 8.95
N ARG A 195 0.84 -0.04 9.43
CA ARG A 195 1.00 1.12 8.54
C ARG A 195 2.21 0.91 7.65
N ALA A 196 2.12 1.28 6.37
CA ALA A 196 3.23 1.08 5.44
C ALA A 196 4.52 1.79 5.89
N VAL A 197 4.41 2.97 6.49
CA VAL A 197 5.55 3.74 7.02
C VAL A 197 6.31 3.04 8.15
N LEU A 198 5.69 2.06 8.81
CA LEU A 198 6.28 1.27 9.89
C LEU A 198 6.71 -0.13 9.41
N SER A 199 6.42 -0.50 8.16
CA SER A 199 6.67 -1.84 7.63
C SER A 199 8.10 -2.00 7.15
N LEU A 200 8.80 -3.00 7.68
CA LEU A 200 10.10 -3.42 7.18
C LEU A 200 10.04 -4.00 5.76
N LYS A 201 8.90 -4.60 5.36
CA LYS A 201 8.72 -5.12 3.99
C LYS A 201 8.65 -3.98 2.99
N VAL A 202 7.90 -2.93 3.30
CA VAL A 202 7.84 -1.71 2.47
C VAL A 202 9.22 -1.07 2.43
N LEU A 203 9.87 -0.91 3.58
CA LEU A 203 11.21 -0.32 3.68
C LEU A 203 12.22 -1.04 2.77
N ALA A 204 12.19 -2.38 2.71
CA ALA A 204 13.09 -3.17 1.88
C ALA A 204 12.93 -2.89 0.36
N GLU A 205 11.75 -2.47 -0.10
CA GLU A 205 11.48 -2.17 -1.51
C GLU A 205 11.90 -0.74 -1.89
N LEU A 206 11.86 0.21 -0.95
CA LEU A 206 12.10 1.65 -1.22
C LEU A 206 13.41 1.96 -1.97
N PRO A 207 14.58 1.32 -1.66
CA PRO A 207 15.82 1.59 -2.39
C PRO A 207 15.73 1.32 -3.89
N ILE A 208 14.95 0.33 -4.32
CA ILE A 208 14.77 0.01 -5.74
C ILE A 208 14.11 1.20 -6.46
N ILE A 209 13.11 1.82 -5.84
CA ILE A 209 12.42 2.98 -6.39
C ILE A 209 13.35 4.20 -6.38
N VAL A 210 14.12 4.42 -5.32
CA VAL A 210 15.10 5.52 -5.26
C VAL A 210 16.13 5.41 -6.37
N VAL A 211 16.65 4.20 -6.62
CA VAL A 211 17.58 3.94 -7.74
C VAL A 211 16.90 4.23 -9.08
N LEU A 212 15.64 3.83 -9.28
CA LEU A 212 14.89 4.13 -10.49
C LEU A 212 14.73 5.65 -10.69
N MET A 213 14.38 6.40 -9.65
CA MET A 213 14.27 7.87 -9.72
C MET A 213 15.60 8.51 -10.09
N TYR A 214 16.70 8.04 -9.51
CA TYR A 214 18.04 8.50 -9.87
C TYR A 214 18.41 8.22 -11.33
N GLN A 215 18.08 7.02 -11.83
CA GLN A 215 18.33 6.64 -13.22
C GLN A 215 17.56 7.51 -14.22
N LEU A 216 16.32 7.89 -13.90
CA LEU A 216 15.47 8.70 -14.78
C LEU A 216 15.74 10.20 -14.67
N TYR A 217 16.07 10.70 -13.46
CA TYR A 217 16.07 12.14 -13.15
C TYR A 217 17.36 12.63 -12.52
N LYS A 218 18.49 11.99 -12.82
CA LYS A 218 19.81 12.23 -12.18
C LYS A 218 20.10 13.69 -11.86
N GLN A 219 19.95 14.61 -12.81
CA GLN A 219 20.26 16.03 -12.61
C GLN A 219 19.39 16.70 -11.53
N SER A 220 18.14 16.27 -11.38
CA SER A 220 17.17 16.86 -10.45
C SER A 220 17.20 16.25 -9.05
N VAL A 221 17.74 15.04 -8.89
CA VAL A 221 17.66 14.26 -7.64
C VAL A 221 19.00 13.80 -7.09
N HIS A 222 20.12 14.22 -7.70
CA HIS A 222 21.46 13.75 -7.30
C HIS A 222 21.75 14.01 -5.83
N ASP A 223 21.49 15.23 -5.36
CA ASP A 223 21.78 15.64 -3.99
C ASP A 223 20.91 14.88 -2.97
N ASP A 224 19.61 14.73 -3.25
CA ASP A 224 18.69 13.93 -2.43
C ASP A 224 19.13 12.48 -2.28
N VAL A 225 19.59 11.87 -3.37
CA VAL A 225 20.04 10.46 -3.37
C VAL A 225 21.40 10.32 -2.67
N ALA A 226 22.29 11.30 -2.79
CA ALA A 226 23.56 11.31 -2.08
C ALA A 226 23.37 11.31 -0.55
N GLU A 227 22.41 12.09 -0.05
CA GLU A 227 22.01 12.10 1.37
C GLU A 227 21.38 10.78 1.84
N PHE A 228 20.84 9.98 0.92
CA PHE A 228 20.17 8.73 1.25
C PHE A 228 21.17 7.58 1.53
N ILE A 229 22.36 7.62 0.92
CA ILE A 229 23.40 6.60 1.09
C ILE A 229 23.77 6.38 2.58
N PRO A 230 24.13 7.41 3.38
CA PRO A 230 24.47 7.19 4.79
C PRO A 230 23.29 6.65 5.61
N LEU A 231 22.05 6.99 5.25
CA LEU A 231 20.86 6.47 5.94
C LEU A 231 20.71 4.96 5.72
N ILE A 232 20.85 4.48 4.48
CA ILE A 232 20.84 3.03 4.18
C ILE A 232 21.97 2.32 4.93
N LEU A 233 23.19 2.87 4.90
CA LEU A 233 24.34 2.24 5.57
C LEU A 233 24.11 2.11 7.07
N ASN A 234 23.59 3.16 7.72
CA ASN A 234 23.21 3.09 9.12
C ASN A 234 22.16 1.99 9.36
N THR A 235 21.10 1.95 8.54
CA THR A 235 20.05 0.93 8.63
C THR A 235 20.57 -0.50 8.53
N ILE A 236 21.51 -0.79 7.62
CA ILE A 236 22.09 -2.13 7.46
C ILE A 236 22.88 -2.55 8.70
N THR A 237 23.47 -1.59 9.42
CA THR A 237 24.24 -1.87 10.65
C THR A 237 23.38 -1.98 11.91
N LEU A 238 22.08 -1.69 11.83
CA LEU A 238 21.18 -1.81 12.98
C LEU A 238 21.05 -3.27 13.41
N GLN A 239 21.17 -3.50 14.72
CA GLN A 239 20.96 -4.79 15.35
C GLN A 239 19.99 -4.63 16.52
N PRO A 240 19.14 -5.63 16.80
CA PRO A 240 18.37 -5.63 18.04
C PRO A 240 19.31 -5.55 19.24
N MET A 241 18.89 -4.86 20.30
CA MET A 241 19.69 -4.83 21.52
C MET A 241 19.92 -6.26 22.02
N PRO A 242 21.13 -6.59 22.50
CA PRO A 242 21.40 -7.90 23.07
C PRO A 242 20.41 -8.17 24.22
N GLN A 243 19.72 -9.31 24.14
CA GLN A 243 18.77 -9.74 25.17
C GLN A 243 19.53 -9.89 26.49
N HIS A 244 19.14 -9.12 27.52
CA HIS A 244 19.61 -9.26 28.89
C HIS A 244 18.78 -10.30 29.65
#